data_AF-A0A838PK98-F1
#
_entry.id   AF-A0A838PK98-F1
#
_cell.length_a   1.000
_cell.length_b   1.000
_cell.length_c   1.000
_cell.angle_alpha   90.00
_cell.angle_beta   90.00
_cell.angle_gamma   90.00
#
_symmetry.space_group_name_H-M   'P 1'
#
loop_
_entity.id
_entity.type
_entity.pdbx_description
1 polymer ?
#
loop_
_entity_poly.entity_id
_entity_poly.type
_entity_poly.pdbx_seq_one_letter_code
_entity_poly.pdbx_strand_id
1 'polypeptide(L)'
;MTRGRPGRPGRPARRLTVSIEPLPPATKRAMLEGVRSGPIIAGAYTSPEGTCPMLAAHRRGGRTSLATFARAWDSYTGAPKARLATQRELRRAPADN
;
A
#
# COMPACT_ATOMS: atom_id res chain seq x y z
N MET A 1 3.38 -2.67 31.91
CA MET A 1 3.81 -2.66 30.50
C MET A 1 2.57 -2.72 29.61
N THR A 2 1.97 -1.57 29.30
CA THR A 2 0.67 -1.50 28.61
C THR A 2 0.91 -1.32 27.11
N ARG A 3 0.58 -2.33 26.29
CA ARG A 3 0.57 -2.22 24.82
C ARG A 3 -0.39 -1.08 24.45
N GLY A 4 0.14 0.00 23.86
CA GLY A 4 -0.67 1.10 23.35
C GLY A 4 -1.66 0.58 22.32
N ARG A 5 -2.96 0.78 22.56
CA ARG A 5 -4.02 0.57 21.55
C ARG A 5 -3.59 1.25 20.25
N PRO A 6 -3.63 0.59 19.08
CA PRO A 6 -3.37 1.27 17.83
C PRO A 6 -4.47 2.32 17.65
N GLY A 7 -4.09 3.61 17.78
CA GLY A 7 -5.00 4.72 17.59
C GLY A 7 -5.74 4.57 16.26
N ARG A 8 -7.05 4.85 16.27
CA ARG A 8 -7.93 4.74 15.11
C ARG A 8 -7.21 5.28 13.86
N PRO A 9 -7.14 4.51 12.76
CA PRO A 9 -6.52 5.01 11.55
C PRO A 9 -7.19 6.31 11.14
N GLY A 10 -6.40 7.35 10.84
CA GLY A 10 -6.91 8.58 10.26
C GLY A 10 -7.68 8.29 8.96
N ARG A 11 -8.55 9.21 8.52
CA ARG A 11 -9.37 9.03 7.30
C ARG A 11 -8.62 8.43 6.10
N PRO A 12 -7.34 8.79 5.81
CA PRO A 12 -6.58 8.19 4.71
C PRO A 12 -6.26 6.70 4.89
N ALA A 13 -5.85 6.30 6.10
CA ALA A 13 -5.55 4.90 6.41
C ALA A 13 -6.82 4.03 6.34
N ARG A 14 -7.96 4.55 6.80
CA ARG A 14 -9.24 3.86 6.64
C ARG A 14 -9.62 3.68 5.16
N ARG A 15 -9.36 4.68 4.32
CA ARG A 15 -9.59 4.62 2.86
C ARG A 15 -8.73 3.55 2.18
N LEU A 16 -7.50 3.38 2.65
CA LEU A 16 -6.62 2.32 2.18
C LEU A 16 -7.13 0.95 2.61
N THR A 17 -7.48 0.77 3.88
CA THR A 17 -8.03 -0.49 4.40
C THR A 17 -9.27 -0.95 3.64
N VAL A 18 -10.26 -0.07 3.41
CA VAL A 18 -11.47 -0.44 2.65
C VAL A 18 -11.20 -0.76 1.16
N SER A 19 -10.06 -0.32 0.63
CA SER A 19 -9.63 -0.67 -0.73
C SER A 19 -8.90 -2.02 -0.80
N ILE A 20 -8.37 -2.49 0.34
CA ILE A 20 -7.60 -3.73 0.45
C ILE A 20 -8.45 -4.89 0.98
N GLU A 21 -9.32 -4.64 1.96
CA GLU A 21 -10.18 -5.64 2.58
C GLU A 21 -10.97 -6.51 1.59
N PRO A 22 -11.67 -5.95 0.59
CA PRO A 22 -12.44 -6.74 -0.36
C PRO A 22 -11.57 -7.47 -1.40
N LEU A 23 -10.24 -7.29 -1.38
CA LEU A 23 -9.36 -7.95 -2.35
C LEU A 23 -9.31 -9.46 -2.14
N PRO A 24 -9.22 -10.25 -3.23
CA PRO A 24 -8.99 -11.68 -3.12
C PRO A 24 -7.72 -11.99 -2.30
N PRO A 25 -7.69 -13.08 -1.52
CA PRO A 25 -6.50 -13.48 -0.76
C PRO A 25 -5.25 -13.62 -1.63
N ALA A 26 -5.39 -14.10 -2.87
CA ALA A 26 -4.31 -14.16 -3.84
C ALA A 26 -3.73 -12.77 -4.16
N THR A 27 -4.58 -11.76 -4.32
CA THR A 27 -4.15 -10.36 -4.56
C THR A 27 -3.46 -9.77 -3.32
N LYS A 28 -3.95 -10.06 -2.12
CA LYS A 28 -3.30 -9.63 -0.86
C LYS A 28 -1.89 -10.25 -0.72
N ARG A 29 -1.73 -11.54 -1.03
CA ARG A 29 -0.43 -12.22 -1.06
C ARG A 29 0.50 -11.63 -2.12
N ALA A 30 0.01 -11.45 -3.34
CA ALA A 30 0.76 -10.83 -4.42
C ALA A 30 1.22 -9.41 -4.04
N MET A 31 0.41 -8.66 -3.29
CA MET A 31 0.78 -7.33 -2.77
C MET A 31 1.86 -7.38 -1.69
N LEU A 32 1.76 -8.33 -0.75
CA LEU A 32 2.80 -8.55 0.26
C LEU A 32 4.14 -8.95 -0.37
N GLU A 33 4.12 -9.87 -1.33
CA GLU A 33 5.30 -10.23 -2.11
C GLU A 33 5.80 -9.03 -2.92
N GLY A 34 4.87 -8.31 -3.56
CA GLY A 34 5.02 -7.01 -4.23
C GLY A 34 5.95 -6.08 -3.49
N VAL A 35 5.52 -5.74 -2.27
CA VAL A 35 6.19 -4.82 -1.36
C VAL A 35 7.55 -5.32 -0.90
N ARG A 36 7.77 -6.64 -0.83
CA ARG A 36 9.02 -7.23 -0.33
C ARG A 36 10.12 -7.34 -1.38
N SER A 37 9.78 -7.31 -2.66
CA SER A 37 10.77 -7.63 -3.71
C SER A 37 11.53 -6.46 -4.28
N GLY A 38 11.16 -5.24 -3.91
CA GLY A 38 11.73 -4.07 -4.53
C GLY A 38 11.25 -2.79 -3.87
N PRO A 39 11.90 -1.67 -4.22
CA PRO A 39 11.55 -0.39 -3.65
C PRO A 39 10.14 0.02 -4.06
N ILE A 40 9.35 0.38 -3.06
CA ILE A 40 7.99 0.85 -3.22
C ILE A 40 7.98 2.37 -3.13
N ILE A 41 7.25 2.99 -4.06
CA ILE A 41 7.09 4.44 -4.10
C ILE A 41 5.66 4.86 -3.78
N ALA A 42 5.51 6.12 -3.42
CA ALA A 42 4.26 6.82 -3.18
C ALA A 42 4.20 8.10 -4.01
N GLY A 43 3.00 8.56 -4.39
CA GLY A 43 2.79 9.76 -5.19
C GLY A 43 3.06 9.59 -6.69
N ALA A 44 3.30 8.35 -7.15
CA ALA A 44 3.46 8.00 -8.56
C ALA A 44 3.20 6.52 -8.82
N TYR A 45 2.94 6.19 -10.09
CA TYR A 45 2.67 4.83 -10.52
C TYR A 45 3.96 4.02 -10.74
N THR A 46 4.98 4.66 -11.32
CA THR A 46 6.34 4.15 -11.53
C THR A 46 7.34 5.28 -11.39
N SER A 47 8.54 5.00 -10.92
CA SER A 47 9.66 5.93 -10.97
C SER A 47 10.99 5.16 -11.10
N PRO A 48 12.10 5.82 -11.45
CA PRO A 48 13.42 5.19 -11.45
C PRO A 48 13.79 4.56 -10.10
N GLU A 49 13.29 5.13 -9.00
CA GLU A 49 13.53 4.68 -7.63
C GLU A 49 12.64 3.50 -7.23
N GLY A 50 11.55 3.19 -7.95
CA GLY A 50 10.70 2.05 -7.61
C GLY A 50 9.31 2.03 -8.26
N THR A 51 8.42 1.22 -7.70
CA THR A 51 7.07 1.01 -8.26
C THR A 51 5.98 1.17 -7.22
N CYS A 52 4.77 1.54 -7.62
CA CYS A 52 3.67 1.56 -6.68
C CYS A 52 3.36 0.14 -6.15
N PRO A 53 2.83 -0.01 -4.91
CA PRO A 53 2.60 -1.31 -4.29
C PRO A 53 1.66 -2.19 -5.12
N MET A 54 0.68 -1.58 -5.78
CA MET A 54 -0.29 -2.33 -6.59
C MET A 54 0.30 -2.80 -7.91
N LEU A 55 1.19 -2.02 -8.52
CA LEU A 55 1.89 -2.45 -9.73
C LEU A 55 2.83 -3.61 -9.42
N ALA A 56 3.51 -3.55 -8.27
CA ALA A 56 4.32 -4.66 -7.77
C ALA A 56 3.46 -5.92 -7.53
N ALA A 57 2.25 -5.75 -6.98
CA ALA A 57 1.27 -6.84 -6.83
C ALA A 57 0.80 -7.39 -8.18
N HIS A 58 0.51 -6.51 -9.12
CA HIS A 58 -0.02 -6.86 -10.44
C HIS A 58 0.97 -7.69 -11.25
N ARG A 59 2.26 -7.32 -11.21
CA ARG A 59 3.36 -8.10 -11.82
C ARG A 59 3.48 -9.52 -11.27
N ARG A 60 2.92 -9.78 -10.08
CA ARG A 60 2.84 -11.09 -9.44
C ARG A 60 1.49 -11.80 -9.61
N GLY A 61 0.62 -11.29 -10.47
CA GLY A 61 -0.69 -11.89 -10.73
C GLY A 61 -1.84 -11.30 -9.88
N GLY A 62 -1.60 -10.21 -9.15
CA GLY A 62 -2.67 -9.45 -8.49
C GLY A 62 -3.63 -8.84 -9.51
N ARG A 63 -4.87 -9.32 -9.56
CA ARG A 63 -5.93 -8.78 -10.43
C ARG A 63 -6.83 -7.88 -9.61
N THR A 64 -6.69 -6.56 -9.75
CA THR A 64 -7.58 -5.55 -9.12
C THR A 64 -7.47 -4.19 -9.81
N SER A 65 -8.35 -3.25 -9.45
CA SER A 65 -8.36 -1.88 -9.97
C SER A 65 -7.16 -1.08 -9.47
N LEU A 66 -6.15 -0.95 -10.33
CA LEU A 66 -4.91 -0.23 -10.10
C LEU A 66 -5.15 1.25 -9.72
N ALA A 67 -6.12 1.89 -10.35
CA ALA A 67 -6.39 3.32 -10.18
C ALA A 67 -6.98 3.65 -8.80
N THR A 68 -7.94 2.86 -8.31
CA THR A 68 -8.59 3.11 -7.01
C THR A 68 -7.61 2.96 -5.87
N PHE A 69 -6.78 1.91 -5.91
CA PHE A 69 -5.76 1.70 -4.89
C PHE A 69 -4.67 2.76 -4.96
N ALA A 70 -4.17 3.12 -6.15
CA ALA A 70 -3.14 4.15 -6.28
C ALA A 70 -3.57 5.46 -5.61
N ARG A 71 -4.82 5.89 -5.86
CA ARG A 71 -5.38 7.08 -5.19
C ARG A 71 -5.47 6.93 -3.67
N ALA A 72 -5.87 5.76 -3.18
CA ALA A 72 -5.95 5.50 -1.73
C ALA A 72 -4.57 5.46 -1.08
N TRP A 73 -3.58 4.89 -1.77
CA TRP A 73 -2.18 4.84 -1.37
C TRP A 73 -1.57 6.24 -1.28
N ASP A 74 -1.71 7.03 -2.33
CA ASP A 74 -1.17 8.40 -2.36
C ASP A 74 -1.83 9.29 -1.30
N SER A 75 -3.14 9.11 -1.07
CA SER A 75 -3.85 9.79 0.02
C SER A 75 -3.33 9.36 1.39
N TYR A 76 -3.01 8.08 1.58
CA TYR A 76 -2.49 7.53 2.83
C TYR A 76 -1.09 8.06 3.16
N THR A 77 -0.22 8.12 2.16
CA THR A 77 1.15 8.61 2.31
C THR A 77 1.24 10.13 2.30
N GLY A 78 0.19 10.82 1.83
CA GLY A 78 0.16 12.27 1.69
C GLY A 78 1.28 12.79 0.79
N ALA A 79 1.71 12.00 -0.20
CA ALA A 79 2.90 12.28 -0.98
C ALA A 79 2.55 13.21 -2.16
N PRO A 80 3.05 14.47 -2.19
CA PRO A 80 2.77 15.39 -3.28
C PRO A 80 3.58 15.09 -4.55
N LYS A 81 4.64 14.28 -4.44
CA LYS A 81 5.53 13.86 -5.53
C LYS A 81 6.01 12.43 -5.30
N ALA A 82 6.50 11.79 -6.36
CA ALA A 82 7.12 10.47 -6.31
C ALA A 82 8.23 10.43 -5.25
N ARG A 83 8.12 9.55 -4.27
CA ARG A 83 9.19 9.24 -3.31
C ARG A 83 9.12 7.81 -2.84
N LEU A 84 10.23 7.32 -2.29
CA LEU A 84 10.25 6.03 -1.60
C LEU A 84 9.29 6.05 -0.40
N ALA A 85 8.54 4.96 -0.26
CA ALA A 85 7.70 4.70 0.89
C ALA A 85 8.57 4.40 2.11
N THR A 86 8.25 5.01 3.24
CA THR A 86 8.95 4.77 4.50
C THR A 86 8.57 3.40 5.07
N GLN A 87 9.44 2.83 5.89
CA GLN A 87 9.17 1.56 6.59
C GLN A 87 7.89 1.59 7.44
N ARG A 88 7.52 2.76 7.99
CA ARG A 88 6.28 2.93 8.75
C ARG A 88 5.03 2.85 7.86
N GLU A 89 5.13 3.40 6.65
CA GLU A 89 4.06 3.32 5.65
C GLU A 89 3.90 1.88 5.16
N LEU A 90 5.01 1.20 4.87
CA LEU A 90 5.02 -0.19 4.43
C LEU A 90 4.52 -1.18 5.49
N ARG A 91 4.70 -0.91 6.78
CA ARG A 91 4.13 -1.76 7.85
C ARG A 91 2.60 -1.66 7.93
N ARG A 92 2.02 -0.51 7.61
CA ARG A 92 0.56 -0.30 7.67
C ARG A 92 -0.15 -0.62 6.36
N ALA A 93 0.56 -0.62 5.23
CA ALA A 93 -0.03 -0.78 3.90
C ALA A 93 -0.51 -2.20 3.57
N PRO A 94 0.01 -3.29 4.19
CA PRO A 94 -0.52 -4.62 3.93
C PRO A 94 -0.57 -5.58 5.13
N ALA A 95 -0.33 -5.14 6.38
CA ALA A 95 -0.03 -6.07 7.48
C ALA A 95 -0.90 -5.98 8.76
N ASP A 96 -2.05 -5.31 8.77
CA ASP A 96 -2.90 -5.31 9.96
C ASP A 96 -4.40 -5.27 9.58
N ASN A 97 -4.91 -6.42 9.13
CA ASN A 97 -6.25 -6.91 9.44
C ASN A 97 -6.26 -8.45 9.33
#